data_AF-A0A7W1ISP0-F1
#
_entry.id   AF-A0A7W1ISP0-F1
#
_cell.length_a   1.000
_cell.length_b   1.000
_cell.length_c   1.000
_cell.angle_alpha   90.00
_cell.angle_beta   90.00
_cell.angle_gamma   90.00
#
_symmetry.space_group_name_H-M   'P 1'
#
loop_
_entity.id
_entity.type
_entity.pdbx_description
1 polymer ?
#
loop_
_entity_poly.entity_id
_entity_poly.type
_entity_poly.pdbx_seq_one_letter_code
_entity_poly.pdbx_strand_id
1 'polypeptide(L)' 'MTPIAITTGDPAGIGPEIALRAAAEPAVRACCQPVLIGHRALLERVGHA' A
#
# COMPACT_ATOMS: atom_id res chain seq x y z
N MET A 1 5.55 16.69 -4.87
CA MET A 1 4.88 15.37 -4.96
C MET A 1 3.55 15.46 -4.23
N THR A 2 2.46 15.02 -4.85
CA THR A 2 1.11 15.11 -4.25
C THR A 2 0.83 13.86 -3.40
N PRO A 3 0.37 14.00 -2.14
CA PRO A 3 -0.08 12.87 -1.35
C PRO A 3 -1.33 12.22 -1.97
N ILE A 4 -1.29 10.91 -2.18
CA ILE A 4 -2.46 10.13 -2.61
C ILE A 4 -2.74 9.06 -1.58
N ALA A 5 -3.93 9.11 -0.98
CA ALA A 5 -4.38 8.07 -0.06
C ALA A 5 -4.79 6.82 -0.86
N ILE A 6 -4.23 5.67 -0.48
CA ILE A 6 -4.54 4.36 -1.05
C ILE A 6 -5.13 3.51 0.08
N THR A 7 -6.41 3.18 -0.02
CA THR A 7 -7.06 2.27 0.93
C THR A 7 -6.66 0.82 0.63
N THR A 8 -6.43 0.02 1.66
CA THR A 8 -6.00 -1.39 1.47
C THR A 8 -7.13 -2.35 1.11
N GLY A 9 -8.39 -1.91 1.26
CA GLY A 9 -9.56 -2.75 1.03
C GLY A 9 -9.78 -3.80 2.13
N ASP A 10 -10.41 -4.92 1.75
CA ASP A 10 -10.74 -6.04 2.66
C ASP A 10 -9.46 -6.77 3.14
N PRO A 11 -9.23 -6.89 4.46
CA PRO A 11 -8.14 -7.67 5.05
C PRO A 11 -8.05 -9.15 4.63
N ALA A 12 -9.16 -9.77 4.23
CA ALA A 12 -9.20 -11.18 3.81
C ALA A 12 -8.95 -11.36 2.29
N GLY A 13 -8.93 -10.27 1.53
CA GLY A 13 -8.57 -10.27 0.12
C GLY A 13 -7.08 -10.01 -0.12
N ILE A 14 -6.71 -9.83 -1.41
CA ILE A 14 -5.32 -9.53 -1.83
C ILE A 14 -4.98 -8.03 -1.84
N GLY A 15 -5.94 -7.18 -1.49
CA GLY A 15 -5.81 -5.73 -1.55
C GLY A 15 -4.62 -5.18 -0.75
N PRO A 16 -4.39 -5.63 0.50
CA PRO A 16 -3.24 -5.20 1.31
C PRO A 16 -1.88 -5.46 0.63
N GLU A 17 -1.68 -6.64 0.04
CA GLU A 17 -0.45 -7.05 -0.65
C GLU A 17 -0.20 -6.19 -1.90
N ILE A 18 -1.24 -5.95 -2.69
CA ILE A 18 -1.15 -5.18 -3.93
C ILE A 18 -0.95 -3.69 -3.62
N ALA A 19 -1.68 -3.14 -2.65
CA ALA A 19 -1.53 -1.76 -2.23
C ALA A 19 -0.10 -1.49 -1.68
N LEU A 20 0.44 -2.41 -0.87
CA LEU A 20 1.79 -2.30 -0.34
C LEU A 20 2.84 -2.31 -1.45
N ARG A 21 2.75 -3.26 -2.40
CA ARG A 21 3.66 -3.34 -3.55
C ARG A 21 3.58 -2.09 -4.43
N ALA A 22 2.37 -1.63 -4.75
CA ALA A 22 2.17 -0.43 -5.55
C ALA A 22 2.74 0.82 -4.86
N ALA A 23 2.60 0.95 -3.53
CA ALA A 23 3.17 2.07 -2.79
C ALA A 23 4.72 2.05 -2.73
N ALA A 24 5.34 0.89 -2.90
CA ALA A 24 6.79 0.73 -2.94
C ALA A 24 7.38 0.89 -4.36
N GLU A 25 6.57 0.72 -5.41
CA GLU A 25 6.99 0.75 -6.81
C GLU A 25 7.60 2.12 -7.20
N PRO A 26 8.84 2.16 -7.73
CA PRO A 26 9.48 3.40 -8.19
C PRO A 26 8.63 4.23 -9.15
N ALA A 27 7.95 3.59 -10.10
CA ALA A 27 7.08 4.31 -11.05
C ALA A 27 5.92 5.05 -10.35
N VAL A 28 5.33 4.44 -9.31
CA VAL A 28 4.26 5.05 -8.52
C VAL A 28 4.82 6.19 -7.66
N ARG A 29 5.97 5.97 -7.02
CA ARG A 29 6.65 6.99 -6.20
C ARG A 29 7.15 8.17 -7.03
N ALA A 30 7.43 7.99 -8.32
CA ALA A 30 7.74 9.09 -9.24
C ALA A 30 6.50 9.95 -9.56
N CYS A 31 5.31 9.33 -9.58
CA CYS A 31 4.04 10.00 -9.87
C CYS A 31 3.43 10.71 -8.64
N CYS A 32 3.54 10.14 -7.45
CA CYS A 32 2.92 10.67 -6.24
C CYS A 32 3.67 10.29 -4.95
N GLN A 33 3.20 10.84 -3.82
CA GLN A 33 3.56 10.36 -2.49
C GLN A 33 2.44 9.44 -1.98
N PRO A 34 2.54 8.11 -2.16
CA PRO A 34 1.49 7.19 -1.72
C PRO A 34 1.41 7.12 -0.19
N VAL A 35 0.19 7.17 0.34
CA VAL A 35 -0.12 7.02 1.77
C VAL A 35 -1.10 5.87 1.94
N LEU A 36 -0.64 4.76 2.53
CA LEU A 36 -1.49 3.60 2.78
C LEU A 36 -2.41 3.85 3.98
N ILE A 37 -3.70 3.61 3.79
CA ILE A 37 -4.73 3.66 4.84
C ILE A 37 -5.32 2.26 5.00
N GLY A 38 -5.02 1.62 6.14
CA GLY A 38 -5.42 0.24 6.41
C GLY A 38 -4.88 -0.29 7.74
N HIS A 39 -4.99 -1.61 7.93
CA HIS A 39 -4.56 -2.26 9.17
C HIS A 39 -3.04 -2.47 9.20
N ARG A 40 -2.33 -1.70 10.04
CA ARG A 40 -0.86 -1.70 10.11
C ARG A 40 -0.26 -3.10 10.32
N ALA A 41 -0.74 -3.86 11.30
CA ALA A 41 -0.19 -5.19 11.59
C ALA A 41 -0.38 -6.18 10.42
N LEU A 42 -1.42 -5.98 9.60
CA LEU A 42 -1.62 -6.80 8.40
C LEU A 42 -0.61 -6.43 7.32
N LEU A 43 -0.44 -5.12 7.07
CA LEU A 43 0.55 -4.62 6.11
C LEU A 43 1.97 -5.05 6.47
N GLU A 44 2.32 -4.99 7.76
CA GLU A 44 3.59 -5.51 8.26
C GLU A 44 3.70 -7.02 8.00
N ARG A 45 2.67 -7.81 8.32
CA ARG A 45 2.68 -9.26 8.07
C ARG A 45 2.90 -9.61 6.59
N VAL A 46 2.22 -8.93 5.67
CA VAL A 46 2.32 -9.24 4.23
C VAL A 46 3.54 -8.61 3.55
N GLY A 47 4.21 -7.66 4.21
CA GLY A 47 5.44 -7.04 3.73
C GLY A 47 6.74 -7.77 4.08
N HIS A 48 6.68 -8.75 4.98
CA HIS A 48 7.84 -9.59 5.37
C HIS A 48 7.88 -10.93 4.63
N ALA A 49 7.05 -11.12 3.61
CA ALA A 49 7.02 -12.32 2.75
C ALA A 49 7.79 -12.10 1.44
#